data_AF-A0A1T5M800-F1
#
_entry.id   AF-A0A1T5M800-F1
#
_cell.length_a   1.000
_cell.length_b   1.000
_cell.length_c   1.000
_cell.angle_alpha   90.00
_cell.angle_beta   90.00
_cell.angle_gamma   90.00
#
_symmetry.space_group_name_H-M   'P 1'
#
loop_
_entity.id
_entity.type
_entity.pdbx_description
1 polymer ?
#
loop_
_entity_poly.entity_id
_entity_poly.type
_entity_poly.pdbx_seq_one_letter_code
_entity_poly.pdbx_strand_id
1 'polypeptide(L)'
;MNYKSVKISKGSGGWGGPIIVNLDDKKNKIVYLTSGAKPDVAEKIAELTGGELVDGFRKGVKDSEIACVIINCGGTLRCGIYPQKKIPTINIMNTGRSGPLAKFIKEDIYVSGVKIQNIELI
;
A
#
# COMPACT_ATOMS: atom_id res chain seq x y z
N MET A 1 -1.09 -20.48 -8.13
CA MET A 1 -2.31 -19.72 -7.72
C MET A 1 -2.65 -18.75 -8.83
N ASN A 2 -3.93 -18.40 -9.05
CA ASN A 2 -4.29 -17.39 -10.05
C ASN A 2 -4.45 -16.03 -9.35
N TYR A 3 -3.34 -15.33 -9.16
CA TYR A 3 -3.34 -14.00 -8.54
C TYR A 3 -4.01 -13.00 -9.47
N LYS A 4 -4.87 -12.15 -8.89
CA LYS A 4 -5.51 -11.07 -9.64
C LYS A 4 -4.83 -9.76 -9.33
N SER A 5 -4.95 -8.84 -10.29
CA SER A 5 -4.35 -7.52 -10.18
C SER A 5 -5.42 -6.54 -9.70
N VAL A 6 -5.01 -5.57 -8.89
CA VAL A 6 -5.90 -4.48 -8.48
C VAL A 6 -5.31 -3.13 -8.84
N LYS A 7 -6.17 -2.24 -9.30
CA LYS A 7 -5.87 -0.83 -9.48
C LYS A 7 -6.33 -0.08 -8.24
N ILE A 8 -5.43 0.70 -7.66
CA ILE A 8 -5.70 1.48 -6.45
C ILE A 8 -5.51 2.96 -6.79
N SER A 9 -6.59 3.71 -6.73
CA SER A 9 -6.62 5.15 -7.01
C SER A 9 -6.59 5.96 -5.73
N LYS A 10 -6.17 7.23 -5.82
CA LYS A 10 -6.22 8.14 -4.67
C LYS A 10 -7.67 8.42 -4.26
N GLY A 11 -7.90 8.60 -2.96
CA GLY A 11 -9.20 9.04 -2.48
C GLY A 11 -9.40 10.55 -2.60
N SER A 12 -10.54 11.02 -2.10
CA SER A 12 -10.85 12.45 -2.07
C SER A 12 -9.87 13.20 -1.15
N GLY A 13 -9.17 14.18 -1.71
CA GLY A 13 -8.09 14.90 -1.03
C GLY A 13 -6.77 14.11 -0.89
N GLY A 14 -6.70 12.91 -1.48
CA GLY A 14 -5.46 12.12 -1.59
C GLY A 14 -4.57 12.57 -2.74
N TRP A 15 -3.35 12.03 -2.76
CA TRP A 15 -2.27 12.33 -3.71
C TRP A 15 -1.70 11.06 -4.33
N GLY A 16 -1.11 11.18 -5.51
CA GLY A 16 -0.45 10.09 -6.22
C GLY A 16 -1.40 9.10 -6.87
N GLY A 17 -0.87 7.96 -7.29
CA GLY A 17 -1.60 6.93 -8.01
C GLY A 17 -2.18 7.39 -9.37
N PRO A 18 -2.96 6.53 -10.03
CA PRO A 18 -3.29 5.17 -9.59
C PRO A 18 -2.08 4.25 -9.66
N ILE A 19 -1.96 3.33 -8.70
CA ILE A 19 -0.96 2.26 -8.72
C ILE A 19 -1.63 0.93 -9.07
N ILE A 20 -0.91 0.07 -9.76
CA ILE A 20 -1.36 -1.29 -10.05
C ILE A 20 -0.55 -2.25 -9.18
N VAL A 21 -1.25 -3.05 -8.40
CA VAL A 21 -0.64 -4.07 -7.53
C VAL A 21 -0.89 -5.43 -8.17
N ASN A 22 0.20 -6.04 -8.64
CA ASN A 22 0.23 -7.38 -9.19
C ASN A 22 0.89 -8.31 -8.18
N LEU A 23 0.26 -9.45 -7.92
CA LEU A 23 0.84 -10.49 -7.07
C LEU A 23 1.43 -11.61 -7.92
N ASP A 24 2.52 -12.19 -7.42
CA ASP A 24 3.14 -13.38 -7.98
C ASP A 24 3.56 -14.33 -6.84
N ASP A 25 4.05 -15.52 -7.17
CA ASP A 25 4.42 -16.54 -6.18
C ASP A 25 5.53 -16.08 -5.20
N LYS A 26 6.32 -15.06 -5.56
CA LYS A 26 7.35 -14.46 -4.70
C LYS A 26 6.80 -13.25 -3.95
N LYS A 27 6.07 -12.36 -4.65
CA LYS A 27 5.48 -11.11 -4.13
C LYS A 27 3.98 -11.27 -3.96
N ASN A 28 3.58 -11.97 -2.91
CA ASN A 28 2.18 -12.22 -2.59
C ASN A 28 1.76 -11.65 -1.23
N LYS A 29 2.66 -10.97 -0.51
CA LYS A 29 2.36 -10.46 0.84
C LYS A 29 1.88 -9.01 0.78
N ILE A 30 0.70 -8.79 1.34
CA ILE A 30 0.11 -7.48 1.53
C ILE A 30 0.37 -7.12 2.99
N VAL A 31 1.21 -6.13 3.23
CA VAL A 31 1.63 -5.79 4.59
C VAL A 31 0.88 -4.57 5.06
N TYR A 32 0.26 -4.60 6.23
CA TYR A 32 -0.29 -3.40 6.84
C TYR A 32 0.50 -2.99 8.07
N LEU A 33 0.70 -1.67 8.20
CA LEU A 33 1.36 -1.00 9.31
C LEU A 33 0.48 0.16 9.75
N THR A 34 -0.72 -0.18 10.20
CA THR A 34 -1.66 0.76 10.79
C THR A 34 -1.63 0.60 12.31
N SER A 35 -1.28 1.67 13.02
CA SER A 35 -1.34 1.65 14.49
C SER A 35 -2.80 1.44 14.92
N GLY A 36 -3.11 0.29 15.52
CA GLY A 36 -4.46 -0.08 15.94
C GLY A 36 -5.01 -1.30 15.21
N ALA A 37 -6.23 -1.17 14.68
CA ALA A 37 -6.92 -2.27 14.02
C ALA A 37 -6.37 -2.56 12.61
N LYS A 38 -6.66 -3.79 12.15
CA LYS A 38 -6.45 -4.20 10.77
C LYS A 38 -7.33 -3.33 9.86
N PRO A 39 -6.78 -2.72 8.80
CA PRO A 39 -7.53 -1.76 7.99
C PRO A 39 -8.35 -2.47 6.90
N ASP A 40 -9.61 -2.08 6.74
CA ASP A 40 -10.54 -2.66 5.75
C ASP A 40 -9.99 -2.59 4.31
N VAL A 41 -9.21 -1.55 3.99
CA VAL A 41 -8.51 -1.41 2.70
C VAL A 41 -7.58 -2.59 2.45
N ALA A 42 -6.82 -3.02 3.46
CA ALA A 42 -5.90 -4.13 3.28
C ALA A 42 -6.64 -5.48 3.20
N GLU A 43 -7.75 -5.64 3.91
CA GLU A 43 -8.65 -6.79 3.73
C GLU A 43 -9.18 -6.86 2.31
N LYS A 44 -9.67 -5.74 1.78
CA LYS A 44 -10.25 -5.71 0.44
C LYS A 44 -9.22 -6.06 -0.63
N ILE A 45 -8.00 -5.54 -0.53
CA ILE A 45 -6.92 -5.86 -1.47
C ILE A 45 -6.58 -7.35 -1.37
N ALA A 46 -6.46 -7.91 -0.18
CA ALA A 46 -6.15 -9.33 0.01
C ALA A 46 -7.25 -10.25 -0.55
N GLU A 47 -8.51 -9.92 -0.28
CA GLU A 47 -9.67 -10.63 -0.82
C GLU A 47 -9.69 -10.63 -2.35
N LEU A 48 -9.46 -9.47 -2.97
CA LEU A 48 -9.52 -9.30 -4.42
C LEU A 48 -8.34 -9.96 -5.14
N THR A 49 -7.13 -9.84 -4.59
CA THR A 49 -5.89 -10.32 -5.22
C THR A 49 -5.58 -11.78 -4.90
N GLY A 50 -6.09 -12.31 -3.78
CA GLY A 50 -5.71 -13.61 -3.22
C GLY A 50 -4.40 -13.59 -2.43
N GLY A 51 -3.91 -12.42 -2.02
CA GLY A 51 -2.66 -12.26 -1.29
C GLY A 51 -2.70 -12.64 0.20
N GLU A 52 -1.54 -12.97 0.76
CA GLU A 52 -1.38 -13.17 2.21
C GLU A 52 -1.35 -11.81 2.90
N LEU A 53 -2.36 -11.51 3.72
CA LEU A 53 -2.38 -10.30 4.53
C LEU A 53 -1.54 -10.48 5.80
N VAL A 54 -0.56 -9.60 6.00
CA VAL A 54 0.40 -9.69 7.11
C VAL A 54 0.42 -8.41 7.94
N ASP A 55 0.38 -8.58 9.26
CA ASP A 55 0.63 -7.50 10.22
C ASP A 55 2.13 -7.21 10.30
N GLY A 56 2.57 -6.11 9.70
CA GLY A 56 3.99 -5.73 9.65
C GLY A 56 4.56 -5.28 11.00
N PHE A 57 3.72 -4.99 12.00
CA PHE A 57 4.21 -4.70 13.35
C PHE A 57 4.49 -5.96 14.15
N ARG A 58 3.74 -7.05 13.88
CA ARG A 58 3.89 -8.33 14.59
C ARG A 58 4.85 -9.30 13.90
N LYS A 59 4.89 -9.30 12.56
CA LYS A 59 5.67 -10.24 11.75
C LYS A 59 6.51 -9.48 10.74
N GLY A 60 7.82 -9.67 10.81
CA GLY A 60 8.74 -9.17 9.78
C GLY A 60 8.54 -9.90 8.46
N VAL A 61 8.50 -9.14 7.36
CA VAL A 61 8.42 -9.67 6.00
C VAL A 61 9.62 -9.16 5.21
N LYS A 62 10.22 -10.01 4.37
CA LYS A 62 11.32 -9.58 3.51
C LYS A 62 10.77 -8.66 2.43
N ASP A 63 11.46 -7.55 2.17
CA ASP A 63 11.11 -6.57 1.14
C ASP A 63 10.83 -7.22 -0.23
N SER A 64 11.54 -8.31 -0.57
CA SER A 64 11.37 -9.06 -1.82
C SER A 64 10.05 -9.81 -1.95
N GLU A 65 9.33 -10.03 -0.85
CA GLU A 65 8.07 -10.77 -0.79
C GLU A 65 6.84 -9.87 -0.71
N ILE A 66 7.06 -8.56 -0.53
CA ILE A 66 5.99 -7.57 -0.34
C ILE A 66 5.47 -7.12 -1.70
N ALA A 67 4.17 -7.35 -1.93
CA ALA A 67 3.46 -6.84 -3.09
C ALA A 67 3.10 -5.36 -2.92
N CYS A 68 2.56 -5.00 -1.75
CA CYS A 68 2.28 -3.62 -1.38
C CYS A 68 2.20 -3.44 0.14
N VAL A 69 2.32 -2.19 0.60
CA VAL A 69 2.22 -1.82 2.01
C VAL A 69 1.09 -0.83 2.24
N ILE A 70 0.24 -1.08 3.23
CA ILE A 70 -0.82 -0.19 3.69
C ILE A 70 -0.36 0.50 4.98
N ILE A 71 -0.43 1.83 5.05
CA ILE A 71 0.02 2.62 6.20
C ILE A 71 -1.03 3.65 6.63
N ASN A 72 -0.93 4.11 7.88
CA ASN A 72 -1.64 5.28 8.40
C ASN A 72 -0.64 6.36 8.84
N CYS A 73 -0.05 7.08 7.87
CA CYS A 73 1.03 8.02 8.16
C CYS A 73 0.68 9.44 7.72
N GLY A 74 0.66 10.39 8.65
CA GLY A 74 0.38 11.80 8.39
C GLY A 74 1.53 12.59 7.75
N GLY A 75 2.49 11.94 7.08
CA GLY A 75 3.58 12.64 6.37
C GLY A 75 4.95 12.59 7.01
N THR A 76 5.20 11.58 7.83
CA THR A 76 6.50 11.38 8.48
C THR A 76 7.35 10.37 7.70
N LEU A 77 7.87 9.33 8.36
CA LEU A 77 8.90 8.45 7.81
C LEU A 77 8.35 7.37 6.87
N ARG A 78 7.22 6.74 7.23
CA ARG A 78 6.64 5.59 6.51
C ARG A 78 6.13 5.96 5.11
N CYS A 79 5.80 7.23 4.87
CA CYS A 79 5.39 7.68 3.55
C CYS A 79 6.51 7.56 2.51
N GLY A 80 7.79 7.62 2.91
CA GLY A 80 8.92 7.58 2.00
C GLY A 80 9.84 6.37 2.11
N ILE A 81 9.86 5.64 3.24
CA ILE A 81 10.72 4.44 3.40
C ILE A 81 10.40 3.34 2.39
N TYR A 82 9.11 3.02 2.20
CA TYR A 82 8.70 1.95 1.29
C TYR A 82 8.83 2.37 -0.18
N PRO A 83 8.44 3.59 -0.58
CA PRO A 83 8.75 4.10 -1.92
C PRO A 83 10.24 4.14 -2.24
N GLN A 84 11.10 4.47 -1.27
CA GLN A 84 12.56 4.43 -1.45
C GLN A 84 13.05 3.03 -1.80
N LYS A 85 12.43 2.00 -1.22
CA LYS A 85 12.68 0.59 -1.51
C LYS A 85 11.95 0.09 -2.77
N LYS A 86 11.26 0.97 -3.50
CA LYS A 86 10.41 0.65 -4.66
C LYS A 86 9.27 -0.32 -4.33
N ILE A 87 8.73 -0.21 -3.12
CA ILE A 87 7.58 -1.00 -2.68
C ILE A 87 6.32 -0.14 -2.81
N PRO A 88 5.27 -0.60 -3.54
CA PRO A 88 4.02 0.13 -3.66
C PRO A 88 3.41 0.44 -2.30
N THR A 89 3.08 1.70 -2.06
CA THR A 89 2.70 2.21 -0.74
C THR A 89 1.35 2.91 -0.81
N ILE A 90 0.41 2.40 -0.02
CA ILE A 90 -0.98 2.85 0.06
C ILE A 90 -1.19 3.48 1.42
N ASN A 91 -1.48 4.78 1.44
CA ASN A 91 -1.77 5.48 2.68
C ASN A 91 -3.27 5.73 2.80
N ILE A 92 -3.87 5.31 3.91
CA ILE A 92 -5.28 5.59 4.18
C ILE A 92 -5.51 7.04 4.62
N MET A 93 -4.45 7.76 5.01
CA MET A 93 -4.51 9.19 5.33
C MET A 93 -4.31 10.05 4.08
N ASN A 94 -4.96 11.23 4.07
CA ASN A 94 -4.77 12.25 3.03
C ASN A 94 -3.42 12.95 3.19
N THR A 95 -2.38 12.33 2.66
CA THR A 95 -1.00 12.83 2.78
C THR A 95 -0.37 12.92 1.41
N GLY A 96 0.14 14.10 1.06
CA GLY A 96 0.90 14.32 -0.18
C GLY A 96 2.38 13.97 -0.03
N ARG A 97 3.21 14.59 -0.88
CA ARG A 97 4.66 14.55 -0.75
C ARG A 97 5.09 15.37 0.48
N SER A 98 5.45 14.71 1.57
CA SER A 98 5.84 15.36 2.81
C SER A 98 6.94 14.60 3.55
N GLY A 99 7.59 15.29 4.50
CA GLY A 99 8.67 14.74 5.31
C GLY A 99 10.03 14.66 4.61
N PRO A 100 11.07 14.17 5.31
CA PRO A 100 12.45 14.17 4.83
C PRO A 100 12.68 13.26 3.60
N LEU A 101 11.76 12.32 3.35
CA LEU A 101 11.83 11.36 2.25
C LEU A 101 10.87 11.69 1.10
N ALA A 102 10.33 12.91 1.04
CA ALA A 102 9.36 13.35 0.01
C ALA A 102 9.83 13.19 -1.45
N LYS A 103 11.15 13.09 -1.68
CA LYS A 103 11.73 12.84 -3.02
C LYS A 103 11.46 11.43 -3.55
N PHE A 104 11.17 10.47 -2.67
CA PHE A 104 10.84 9.10 -3.05
C PHE A 104 9.34 8.88 -3.20
N ILE A 105 8.52 9.78 -2.66
CA ILE A 105 7.06 9.75 -2.78
C ILE A 105 6.70 10.22 -4.20
N LYS A 106 6.44 9.24 -5.08
CA LYS A 106 6.13 9.45 -6.50
C LYS A 106 4.79 8.81 -6.85
N GLU A 107 4.13 9.33 -7.87
CA GLU A 107 2.77 8.93 -8.25
C GLU A 107 2.67 7.46 -8.70
N ASP A 108 3.77 6.90 -9.23
CA ASP A 108 3.87 5.52 -9.71
C ASP A 108 3.99 4.47 -8.59
N ILE A 109 4.36 4.90 -7.38
CA ILE A 109 4.66 3.99 -6.26
C ILE A 109 3.91 4.34 -4.97
N TYR A 110 3.30 5.51 -4.90
CA TYR A 110 2.60 6.00 -3.72
C TYR A 110 1.22 6.54 -4.07
N VAL A 111 0.23 6.14 -3.28
CA VAL A 111 -1.15 6.62 -3.37
C VAL A 111 -1.70 6.87 -1.97
N SER A 112 -2.47 7.94 -1.79
CA SER A 112 -3.00 8.32 -0.47
C SER A 112 -4.49 8.66 -0.43
N GLY A 113 -5.01 8.77 0.78
CA GLY A 113 -6.44 8.96 1.04
C GLY A 113 -7.30 7.77 0.66
N VAL A 114 -6.70 6.59 0.47
CA VAL A 114 -7.37 5.44 -0.14
C VAL A 114 -8.46 4.90 0.78
N LYS A 115 -9.64 4.67 0.20
CA LYS A 115 -10.77 3.98 0.81
C LYS A 115 -11.15 2.75 -0.02
N ILE A 116 -12.03 1.90 0.51
CA ILE A 116 -12.50 0.66 -0.14
C ILE A 116 -12.98 0.91 -1.58
N GLN A 117 -13.74 1.99 -1.80
CA GLN A 117 -14.27 2.37 -3.11
C GLN A 117 -13.21 2.76 -4.15
N ASN A 118 -11.96 2.95 -3.74
CA ASN A 118 -10.87 3.33 -4.64
C ASN A 118 -10.06 2.12 -5.16
N ILE A 119 -10.50 0.90 -4.83
CA ILE A 119 -9.84 -0.36 -5.16
C ILE A 119 -10.70 -1.07 -6.20
N GLU A 120 -10.14 -1.28 -7.37
CA GLU A 120 -10.82 -1.92 -8.50
C GLU A 120 -10.05 -3.17 -8.92
N LEU A 121 -10.76 -4.28 -9.11
CA LEU A 121 -10.21 -5.49 -9.70
C LEU A 121 -10.04 -5.28 -11.22
N ILE A 122 -8.90 -5.67 -11.77
CA ILE A 122 -8.61 -5.59 -13.21
C ILE A 122 -8.18 -6.93 -13.79
#